data_AF-A0A090QLR5-F1
#
_entry.id   AF-A0A090QLR5-F1
#
_cell.length_a   1.000
_cell.length_b   1.000
_cell.length_c   1.000
_cell.angle_alpha   90.00
_cell.angle_beta   90.00
_cell.angle_gamma   90.00
#
_symmetry.space_group_name_H-M   'P 1'
#
loop_
_entity.id
_entity.type
_entity.pdbx_description
1 polymer ?
#
loop_
_entity_poly.entity_id
_entity_poly.type
_entity_poly.pdbx_seq_one_letter_code
_entity_poly.pdbx_strand_id
1 'polypeptide(L)' 'MMLTFPLQKAHFTAHKTLIAQSADFEIHAFAYRSGIEALEIKNSQGHLVCCHSWAK' A
#
# COMPACT_ATOMS: atom_id res chain seq x y z
N MET A 1 -6.40 11.93 -15.69
CA MET A 1 -6.66 10.47 -15.77
C MET A 1 -6.54 9.92 -14.36
N MET A 2 -7.55 9.20 -13.85
CA MET A 2 -7.46 8.56 -12.52
C MET A 2 -6.81 7.17 -12.68
N LEU A 3 -5.83 6.87 -11.84
CA LEU A 3 -5.20 5.54 -11.75
C LEU A 3 -5.93 4.74 -10.68
N THR A 4 -6.55 3.64 -11.09
CA THR A 4 -7.23 2.69 -10.20
C THR A 4 -6.53 1.35 -10.28
N PHE A 5 -6.12 0.80 -9.15
CA PHE A 5 -5.52 -0.53 -9.05
C PHE A 5 -6.36 -1.38 -8.09
N PRO A 6 -6.55 -2.68 -8.39
CA PRO A 6 -7.30 -3.57 -7.53
C PRO A 6 -6.56 -3.79 -6.22
N LEU A 7 -7.20 -3.44 -5.11
CA LEU A 7 -6.67 -3.69 -3.78
C LEU A 7 -7.27 -4.98 -3.24
N GLN A 8 -6.41 -6.00 -3.06
CA GLN A 8 -6.82 -7.30 -2.54
C GLN A 8 -6.29 -7.49 -1.12
N LYS A 9 -7.08 -8.13 -0.26
CA LYS A 9 -6.68 -8.46 1.12
C LYS A 9 -5.40 -9.28 1.18
N ALA A 10 -5.16 -10.13 0.18
CA ALA A 10 -3.95 -10.95 0.07
C ALA A 10 -2.65 -10.14 -0.10
N HIS A 11 -2.73 -8.87 -0.53
CA HIS A 11 -1.55 -8.01 -0.64
C HIS A 11 -1.01 -7.56 0.73
N PHE A 12 -1.83 -7.63 1.79
CA PHE A 12 -1.45 -7.17 3.12
C PHE A 12 -0.82 -8.30 3.92
N THR A 13 0.50 -8.40 3.81
CA THR A 13 1.30 -9.38 4.55
C THR A 13 2.23 -8.68 5.55
N ALA A 14 2.93 -9.45 6.39
CA ALA A 14 3.95 -8.88 7.28
C ALA A 14 5.13 -8.23 6.53
N HIS A 15 5.30 -8.53 5.24
CA HIS A 15 6.30 -7.95 4.36
C HIS A 15 5.65 -6.98 3.37
N LYS A 16 6.41 -5.98 2.91
CA LYS A 16 5.94 -5.05 1.89
C LYS A 16 5.75 -5.77 0.56
N THR A 17 4.53 -5.74 0.04
CA THR A 17 4.15 -6.28 -1.27
C THR A 17 3.99 -5.11 -2.23
N LEU A 18 4.78 -5.09 -3.31
CA LEU A 18 4.63 -4.10 -4.38
C LEU A 18 3.30 -4.33 -5.11
N ILE A 19 2.44 -3.30 -5.18
CA ILE A 19 1.13 -3.39 -5.84
C ILE A 19 1.04 -2.50 -7.09
N ALA A 20 1.84 -1.44 -7.18
CA ALA A 20 1.97 -0.61 -8.37
C ALA A 20 3.31 0.12 -8.39
N GLN A 21 3.84 0.37 -9.58
CA GLN A 21 5.06 1.14 -9.79
C GLN A 21 4.94 1.98 -11.06
N SER A 22 5.53 3.15 -11.03
CA SER A 22 5.75 4.02 -12.18
C SER A 22 7.17 4.62 -12.12
N ALA A 23 7.50 5.50 -13.06
CA ALA A 23 8.74 6.26 -13.00
C ALA A 23 8.80 7.22 -11.78
N ASP A 24 7.64 7.67 -11.29
CA ASP A 24 7.56 8.71 -10.27
C ASP A 24 7.29 8.17 -8.87
N PHE A 25 6.68 6.99 -8.74
CA PHE A 25 6.31 6.43 -7.44
C PHE A 25 6.20 4.90 -7.42
N GLU A 26 6.30 4.36 -6.21
CA GLU A 26 6.03 2.96 -5.86
C GLU A 26 4.93 2.90 -4.80
N ILE A 27 4.07 1.89 -4.91
CA ILE A 27 3.01 1.64 -3.95
C ILE A 27 3.18 0.23 -3.39
N HIS A 28 3.24 0.14 -2.06
CA HIS A 28 3.37 -1.11 -1.33
C HIS A 28 2.22 -1.31 -0.35
N ALA A 29 1.71 -2.53 -0.27
CA ALA A 29 0.79 -2.98 0.77
C ALA A 29 1.53 -3.78 1.84
N PHE A 30 1.17 -3.59 3.11
CA PHE A 30 1.69 -4.37 4.23
C PHE A 30 0.77 -4.28 5.45
N ALA A 31 0.92 -5.23 6.36
CA ALA A 31 0.23 -5.25 7.64
C ALA A 31 1.23 -5.05 8.78
N TYR A 32 0.92 -4.13 9.69
CA TYR A 32 1.62 -4.00 10.96
C TYR A 32 1.38 -5.23 11.84
N ARG A 33 2.28 -5.48 12.80
CA ARG A 33 2.09 -6.55 13.81
C ARG A 33 0.82 -6.37 14.65
N SER A 34 0.30 -5.15 14.73
CA SER A 34 -0.99 -4.84 15.37
C SER A 34 -2.21 -5.32 14.58
N GLY A 35 -2.02 -5.80 13.35
CA GLY A 35 -3.10 -6.16 12.42
C GLY A 35 -3.65 -4.99 11.61
N ILE A 36 -3.11 -3.78 11.77
CA ILE A 36 -3.47 -2.63 10.93
C ILE A 36 -2.87 -2.81 9.53
N GLU A 37 -3.70 -2.70 8.51
CA GLU A 37 -3.29 -2.76 7.11
C GLU A 37 -2.96 -1.37 6.58
N ALA A 38 -1.91 -1.26 5.77
CA ALA A 38 -1.38 0.00 5.31
C ALA A 38 -0.91 -0.04 3.86
N LEU A 39 -1.09 1.09 3.19
CA LEU A 39 -0.52 1.40 1.89
C LEU A 39 0.57 2.46 2.06
N GLU A 40 1.79 2.15 1.62
CA GLU A 40 2.86 3.14 1.50
C GLU A 40 3.00 3.54 0.03
N ILE A 41 2.88 4.84 -0.24
CA ILE A 41 3.18 5.46 -1.52
C ILE A 41 4.49 6.22 -1.35
N LYS A 42 5.53 5.83 -2.08
CA LYS A 42 6.88 6.39 -1.96
C LYS A 42 7.34 6.99 -3.28
N ASN A 43 8.06 8.11 -3.21
CA ASN A 43 8.78 8.71 -4.32
C ASN A 43 10.17 9.23 -3.86
N SER A 44 10.84 10.00 -4.72
CA SER A 44 12.16 10.59 -4.43
C SER A 44 12.15 11.65 -3.32
N GLN A 45 10.97 12.19 -2.96
CA GLN A 45 10.82 13.26 -1.98
C GLN A 45 10.40 12.74 -0.60
N GLY A 46 9.89 11.51 -0.50
CA GLY A 46 9.44 10.92 0.75
C GLY A 46 8.40 9.82 0.55
N HIS A 47 7.54 9.64 1.55
CA HIS A 47 6.45 8.67 1.48
C HIS A 47 5.22 9.14 2.25
N LEU A 48 4.05 8.66 1.81
CA LEU A 48 2.76 8.78 2.48
C LEU A 48 2.29 7.38 2.87
N VAL A 49 1.83 7.22 4.10
CA VAL A 49 1.22 5.97 4.58
C VAL A 49 -0.26 6.21 4.84
N CYS A 50 -1.11 5.40 4.20
CA CYS A 50 -2.56 5.38 4.42
C CYS A 50 -2.95 4.08 5.11
N CYS A 51 -3.53 4.18 6.31
CA CYS A 51 -3.98 3.04 7.08
C CYS A 51 -5.46 2.76 6.80
N HIS A 52 -5.80 1.49 6.65
CA HIS A 52 -7.17 1.03 6.40
C HIS A 52 -7.47 -0.21 7.24
N SER A 53 -8.75 -0.48 7.44
CA SER A 53 -9.27 -1.73 7.97
C SER A 53 -10.54 -2.07 7.21
N TRP A 54 -10.64 -3.31 6.71
CA TRP A 54 -11.84 -3.78 6.02
C TRP A 54 -13.05 -3.69 6.96
N ALA A 55 -14.18 -3.20 6.44
CA ALA A 55 -15.45 -3.30 7.15
C ALA A 55 -15.75 -4.78 7.41
N LYS A 56 -16.22 -5.09 8.62
CA LYS A 56 -16.67 -6.44 9.00
C LYS A 56 -17.95 -6.83 8.29
#